data_AF-A0A522QWG3-F1
#
_entry.id   AF-A0A522QWG3-F1
#
_cell.length_a   1.000
_cell.length_b   1.000
_cell.length_c   1.000
_cell.angle_alpha   90.00
_cell.angle_beta   90.00
_cell.angle_gamma   90.00
#
_symmetry.space_group_name_H-M   'P 1'
#
loop_
_entity.id
_entity.type
_entity.pdbx_description
1 polymer ?
#
loop_
_entity_poly.entity_id
_entity_poly.type
_entity_poly.pdbx_seq_one_letter_code
_entity_poly.pdbx_strand_id
1 'polypeptide(L)'
;MPALLTAPDPAPWWRLARVLAAQADELRAQARRIVATAESTRWNSPAATVFTSRARQAAERAVRIAGGMDEAAATARHHAVALAKVAASLASAP
;
A
#
# COMPACT_ATOMS: atom_id res chain seq x y z
N MET A 1 8.57 -19.09 37.36
CA MET A 1 8.65 -19.48 35.93
C MET A 1 9.06 -18.24 35.13
N PRO A 2 10.28 -18.15 34.59
CA PRO A 2 10.60 -17.03 33.72
C PRO A 2 9.80 -17.22 32.42
N ALA A 3 9.01 -16.21 32.04
CA ALA A 3 8.43 -16.16 30.71
C ALA A 3 9.59 -16.20 29.72
N LEU A 4 9.66 -17.25 28.91
CA LEU A 4 10.56 -17.31 27.77
C LEU A 4 10.29 -16.03 26.96
N LEU A 5 11.27 -15.12 26.94
CA LEU A 5 11.26 -13.95 26.08
C LEU A 5 11.39 -14.47 24.65
N THR A 6 10.26 -14.87 24.06
CA THR A 6 10.22 -15.28 22.66
C THR A 6 10.72 -14.10 21.84
N ALA A 7 11.82 -14.29 21.12
CA ALA A 7 12.38 -13.26 20.27
C ALA A 7 11.28 -12.75 19.32
N PRO A 8 11.11 -11.42 19.18
CA PRO A 8 10.07 -10.87 18.33
C PRO A 8 10.30 -11.26 16.86
N ASP A 9 9.28 -11.81 16.20
CA ASP A 9 9.35 -12.20 14.79
C ASP A 9 9.07 -11.01 13.85
N PRO A 10 10.02 -10.61 12.99
CA PRO A 10 9.81 -9.55 12.00
C PRO A 10 9.04 -9.99 10.75
N ALA A 11 8.85 -11.30 10.50
CA ALA A 11 8.28 -11.82 9.27
C ALA A 11 6.84 -11.32 8.96
N PRO A 12 5.92 -11.21 9.95
CA PRO A 12 4.58 -10.67 9.71
C PRO A 12 4.59 -9.24 9.18
N TRP A 13 5.51 -8.40 9.67
CA TRP A 13 5.65 -7.01 9.25
C TRP A 13 6.19 -6.89 7.81
N TRP A 14 7.15 -7.74 7.44
CA TRP A 14 7.60 -7.86 6.05
C TRP A 14 6.49 -8.34 5.11
N ARG A 15 5.66 -9.28 5.55
CA ARG A 15 4.51 -9.74 4.77
C ARG A 15 3.49 -8.61 4.58
N LEU A 16 3.14 -7.90 5.64
CA LEU A 16 2.21 -6.77 5.58
C LEU A 16 2.70 -5.68 4.63
N ALA A 17 3.98 -5.29 4.73
CA ALA A 17 4.56 -4.29 3.84
C ALA A 17 4.48 -4.69 2.35
N ARG A 18 4.69 -5.97 2.04
CA ARG A 18 4.56 -6.49 0.66
C ARG A 18 3.11 -6.45 0.17
N VAL A 19 2.16 -6.85 1.02
CA VAL A 19 0.73 -6.83 0.67
C VAL A 19 0.28 -5.40 0.41
N LEU A 20 0.62 -4.44 1.28
CA LEU A 20 0.25 -3.04 1.12
C LEU A 20 0.80 -2.45 -0.18
N ALA A 21 2.08 -2.69 -0.49
CA ALA A 21 2.69 -2.23 -1.74
C ALA A 21 1.99 -2.83 -2.98
N ALA A 22 1.73 -4.13 -2.98
CA ALA A 22 1.04 -4.79 -4.09
C ALA A 22 -0.38 -4.25 -4.31
N GLN A 23 -1.11 -3.99 -3.23
CA GLN A 23 -2.45 -3.40 -3.31
C GLN A 23 -2.42 -1.94 -3.77
N ALA A 24 -1.41 -1.17 -3.36
CA ALA A 24 -1.20 0.19 -3.85
C ALA A 24 -0.96 0.22 -5.36
N ASP A 25 -0.16 -0.72 -5.87
CA ASP A 25 0.10 -0.84 -7.31
C ASP A 25 -1.14 -1.27 -8.11
N GLU A 26 -1.91 -2.23 -7.58
CA GLU A 26 -3.20 -2.61 -8.19
C GLU A 26 -4.16 -1.42 -8.23
N LEU A 27 -4.24 -0.62 -7.17
CA LEU A 27 -5.09 0.55 -7.10
C LEU A 27 -4.68 1.63 -8.11
N ARG A 28 -3.37 1.85 -8.30
CA ARG A 28 -2.83 2.73 -9.37
C ARG A 28 -3.18 2.19 -10.75
N ALA A 29 -3.08 0.88 -10.97
CA ALA A 29 -3.42 0.26 -12.24
C ALA A 29 -4.92 0.39 -12.56
N GLN A 30 -5.79 0.22 -11.56
CA GLN A 30 -7.23 0.46 -11.69
C GLN A 30 -7.55 1.93 -11.99
N ALA A 31 -6.90 2.87 -11.28
CA ALA A 31 -7.05 4.29 -11.53
C ALA A 31 -6.72 4.67 -12.98
N ARG A 32 -5.60 4.16 -13.52
CA ARG A 32 -5.22 4.36 -14.93
C ARG A 32 -6.23 3.76 -15.89
N ARG A 33 -6.73 2.55 -15.61
CA ARG A 33 -7.77 1.90 -16.43
C ARG A 33 -9.07 2.71 -16.47
N ILE A 34 -9.52 3.25 -15.33
CA ILE A 34 -10.73 4.08 -15.26
C ILE A 34 -10.60 5.32 -16.15
N VAL A 35 -9.47 6.04 -16.06
CA VAL A 35 -9.22 7.23 -16.88
C VAL A 35 -9.13 6.88 -18.36
N ALA A 36 -8.36 5.84 -18.71
CA ALA A 36 -8.21 5.41 -20.10
C ALA A 36 -9.56 4.99 -20.72
N THR A 37 -10.39 4.25 -19.99
CA THR A 37 -11.74 3.89 -20.44
C THR A 37 -12.60 5.13 -20.64
N ALA A 38 -12.55 6.09 -19.70
CA ALA A 38 -13.34 7.31 -19.80
C ALA A 38 -12.93 8.18 -21.01
N GLU A 39 -11.62 8.31 -21.26
CA GLU A 39 -11.09 9.12 -22.36
C GLU A 39 -11.24 8.45 -23.73
N SER A 40 -11.19 7.12 -23.79
CA SER A 40 -11.40 6.36 -25.04
C SER A 40 -12.86 6.29 -25.49
N THR A 41 -13.80 6.63 -24.61
CA THR A 41 -15.23 6.59 -24.93
C THR A 41 -15.57 7.74 -25.89
N ARG A 42 -15.81 7.41 -27.16
CA ARG A 42 -16.19 8.37 -28.21
C ARG A 42 -17.65 8.81 -28.03
N TRP A 43 -17.88 9.62 -27.00
CA TRP A 43 -19.18 10.19 -26.70
C TRP A 43 -19.04 11.71 -26.54
N ASN A 44 -19.63 12.47 -27.47
CA ASN A 44 -19.60 13.93 -27.44
C ASN A 44 -20.92 14.47 -26.90
N SER A 45 -20.97 14.71 -25.58
CA SER A 45 -22.11 15.36 -24.91
C SER A 45 -21.67 16.03 -23.60
N PRO A 46 -22.49 16.93 -23.03
CA PRO A 46 -22.24 17.47 -21.68
C PRO A 46 -22.14 16.36 -20.62
N ALA A 47 -22.92 15.28 -20.77
CA ALA A 47 -22.86 14.13 -19.87
C ALA A 47 -21.51 13.39 -19.93
N ALA A 48 -20.91 13.27 -21.12
CA ALA A 48 -19.58 12.68 -21.28
C ALA A 48 -18.48 13.51 -20.59
N THR A 49 -18.61 14.84 -20.62
CA THR A 49 -17.68 15.74 -19.92
C THR A 49 -17.76 15.54 -18.41
N VAL A 50 -18.98 15.48 -17.86
CA VAL A 50 -19.20 15.21 -16.43
C VAL A 50 -18.67 13.83 -16.04
N PHE A 51 -18.92 12.80 -16.86
CA PHE A 51 -18.42 11.45 -16.63
C PHE A 51 -16.88 11.41 -16.58
N THR A 52 -16.21 12.02 -17.56
CA THR A 52 -14.74 12.06 -17.62
C THR A 52 -14.15 12.79 -16.42
N SER A 53 -14.75 13.91 -16.00
CA SER A 53 -14.35 14.64 -14.79
C SER A 53 -14.48 13.77 -13.54
N ARG A 54 -15.60 13.07 -13.37
CA ARG A 54 -15.80 12.14 -12.24
C ARG A 54 -14.82 10.96 -12.25
N ALA A 55 -14.52 10.42 -13.43
CA ALA A 55 -13.53 9.36 -13.59
C ALA A 55 -12.13 9.81 -13.15
N ARG A 56 -11.71 11.02 -13.55
CA ARG A 56 -10.45 11.63 -13.10
C ARG A 56 -10.42 11.83 -11.58
N GLN A 57 -11.47 12.40 -11.00
CA GLN A 57 -11.56 12.57 -9.54
C GLN A 57 -11.51 11.23 -8.78
N ALA A 58 -12.15 10.18 -9.32
CA ALA A 58 -12.07 8.83 -8.75
C ALA A 58 -10.64 8.28 -8.82
N ALA A 59 -9.95 8.45 -9.96
CA ALA A 59 -8.58 8.02 -10.14
C ALA A 59 -7.61 8.78 -9.21
N GLU A 60 -7.77 10.09 -9.04
CA GLU A 60 -6.97 10.89 -8.11
C GLU A 60 -7.13 10.43 -6.66
N ARG A 61 -8.37 10.12 -6.24
CA ARG A 61 -8.64 9.55 -4.91
C ARG A 61 -7.97 8.19 -4.74
N ALA A 62 -8.05 7.32 -5.74
CA ALA A 62 -7.39 6.02 -5.73
C ALA A 62 -5.86 6.16 -5.61
N VAL A 63 -5.24 7.08 -6.36
CA VAL A 63 -3.81 7.37 -6.27
C VAL A 63 -3.43 7.89 -4.88
N ARG A 64 -4.24 8.75 -4.26
CA ARG A 64 -3.99 9.26 -2.90
C ARG A 64 -4.05 8.14 -1.86
N ILE A 65 -5.04 7.25 -1.96
CA ILE A 65 -5.15 6.07 -1.09
C ILE A 65 -3.92 5.17 -1.27
N ALA A 66 -3.51 4.92 -2.51
CA ALA A 66 -2.30 4.14 -2.80
C ALA A 66 -1.03 4.76 -2.18
N GLY A 67 -0.94 6.11 -2.14
CA GLY A 67 0.12 6.81 -1.43
C GLY A 67 0.12 6.52 0.08
N GLY A 68 -1.06 6.59 0.73
CA GLY A 68 -1.18 6.21 2.14
C GLY A 68 -0.84 4.74 2.42
N MET A 69 -1.10 3.84 1.46
CA MET A 69 -0.69 2.44 1.54
C MET A 69 0.84 2.27 1.43
N ASP A 70 1.52 3.07 0.61
CA ASP A 70 2.98 3.08 0.53
C ASP A 70 3.61 3.56 1.85
N GLU A 71 3.04 4.60 2.47
CA GLU A 71 3.46 5.11 3.78
C GLU A 71 3.30 4.06 4.87
N ALA A 72 2.15 3.37 4.90
CA ALA A 72 1.91 2.26 5.80
C ALA A 72 2.87 1.09 5.55
N ALA A 73 3.17 0.79 4.28
CA ALA A 73 4.15 -0.24 3.91
C ALA A 73 5.56 0.13 4.40
N ALA A 74 5.98 1.38 4.22
CA ALA A 74 7.26 1.88 4.70
C ALA A 74 7.37 1.79 6.23
N THR A 75 6.31 2.16 6.94
CA THR A 75 6.20 2.04 8.39
C THR A 75 6.32 0.58 8.84
N ALA A 76 5.63 -0.34 8.16
CA ALA A 76 5.74 -1.77 8.45
C ALA A 76 7.16 -2.31 8.23
N ARG A 77 7.87 -1.87 7.17
CA ARG A 77 9.29 -2.24 6.96
C ARG A 77 10.18 -1.71 8.08
N HIS A 78 9.95 -0.46 8.52
CA HIS A 78 10.71 0.13 9.61
C HIS A 78 10.56 -0.69 10.90
N HIS A 79 9.33 -1.09 11.25
CA HIS A 79 9.08 -1.97 12.38
C HIS A 79 9.73 -3.35 12.21
N ALA A 80 9.65 -3.95 11.03
CA ALA A 80 10.30 -5.24 10.76
C ALA A 80 11.82 -5.18 11.00
N VAL A 81 12.48 -4.11 10.56
CA VAL A 81 13.91 -3.88 10.80
C VAL A 81 14.21 -3.69 12.30
N ALA A 82 13.39 -2.92 13.01
CA ALA A 82 13.56 -2.71 14.44
C ALA A 82 13.44 -4.03 15.23
N LEU A 83 12.44 -4.85 14.92
CA LEU A 83 12.24 -6.15 15.56
C LEU A 83 13.39 -7.12 15.25
N ALA A 84 13.89 -7.13 14.01
CA ALA A 84 15.04 -7.95 13.63
C ALA A 84 16.30 -7.58 14.43
N LYS A 85 16.53 -6.27 14.69
CA LYS A 85 17.64 -5.82 15.54
C LYS A 85 17.47 -6.29 16.99
N VAL A 86 16.26 -6.17 17.55
CA VAL A 86 15.97 -6.65 18.91
C VAL A 86 16.18 -8.16 19.02
N ALA A 87 15.68 -8.94 18.06
CA ALA A 87 15.88 -10.37 18.01
C ALA A 87 17.37 -10.75 17.94
N ALA A 88 18.18 -10.04 17.15
CA ALA A 88 19.62 -10.25 17.07
C ALA A 88 20.35 -9.92 18.39
N SER A 89 19.96 -8.83 19.07
CA SER A 89 20.51 -8.48 20.38
C SER A 89 20.17 -9.53 21.45
N LEU A 90 18.97 -10.11 21.42
CA LEU A 90 18.58 -11.17 22.34
C LEU A 90 19.31 -12.49 22.06
N ALA A 91 19.55 -12.81 20.79
CA ALA A 91 20.28 -14.03 20.40
C ALA A 91 21.78 -13.98 20.70
N SER A 92 22.34 -12.79 20.96
CA SER A 92 23.76 -12.58 21.28
C SER A 92 24.01 -12.30 22.77
N ALA A 93 22.95 -12.30 23.60
CA ALA A 93 23.09 -12.19 25.05
C ALA A 93 23.65 -13.52 25.63
N PRO A 94 24.66 -13.45 26.53
CA PRO A 94 25.35 -14.62 27.09
C PRO A 94 24.47 -15.47 28.02
#